data_AF-A0A450UU25-F1
#
_entry.id   AF-A0A450UU25-F1
#
_cell.length_a   1.000
_cell.length_b   1.000
_cell.length_c   1.000
_cell.angle_alpha   90.00
_cell.angle_beta   90.00
_cell.angle_gamma   90.00
#
_symmetry.space_group_name_H-M   'P 1'
#
loop_
_entity.id
_entity.type
_entity.pdbx_description
1 polymer ?
#
loop_
_entity_poly.entity_id
_entity_poly.type
_entity_poly.pdbx_seq_one_letter_code
_entity_poly.pdbx_strand_id
1 'polypeptide(L)' 'MAPILSFGVFRKLKEPAVFNAARVAFDTVEWPDGVDPDPEFVYEKCMVAE' A
#
# COMPACT_ATOMS: atom_id res chain seq x y z
N MET A 1 -5.73 -0.27 -7.74
CA MET A 1 -5.37 -0.56 -6.33
C MET A 1 -6.53 -0.91 -5.40
N ALA A 2 -7.75 -0.39 -5.58
CA ALA A 2 -8.86 -0.65 -4.64
C ALA A 2 -9.14 -2.13 -4.26
N PRO A 3 -8.97 -3.15 -5.16
CA PRO A 3 -9.24 -4.54 -4.79
C PRO A 3 -8.35 -5.09 -3.67
N ILE A 4 -7.07 -4.68 -3.59
CA ILE A 4 -6.13 -5.21 -2.59
C ILE A 4 -6.46 -4.73 -1.18
N LEU A 5 -7.13 -3.58 -1.06
CA LEU A 5 -7.51 -3.00 0.23
C LEU A 5 -8.57 -3.84 0.96
N SER A 6 -9.13 -4.87 0.34
CA SER A 6 -10.04 -5.81 0.98
C SER A 6 -9.35 -7.10 1.45
N PHE A 7 -8.04 -7.22 1.30
CA PHE A 7 -7.26 -8.40 1.63
C PHE A 7 -6.38 -8.17 2.87
N GLY A 8 -6.42 -9.11 3.83
CA GLY A 8 -5.48 -9.19 4.95
C GLY A 8 -5.18 -7.85 5.66
N VAL A 9 -3.88 -7.61 5.88
CA VAL A 9 -3.38 -6.42 6.59
C VAL A 9 -3.64 -5.10 5.83
N PHE A 10 -3.78 -5.16 4.50
CA PHE A 10 -4.04 -3.99 3.66
C PHE A 10 -5.42 -3.36 3.89
N ARG A 11 -6.34 -4.05 4.59
CA ARG A 11 -7.62 -3.47 5.03
C ARG A 11 -7.43 -2.22 5.89
N LYS A 12 -6.33 -2.13 6.64
CA LYS A 12 -5.99 -0.97 7.47
C LYS A 12 -5.80 0.30 6.64
N LEU A 13 -5.35 0.16 5.39
CA LEU A 13 -5.13 1.27 4.47
C LEU A 13 -6.43 1.92 3.95
N LYS A 14 -7.62 1.36 4.28
CA LYS A 14 -8.90 2.01 4.00
C LYS A 14 -9.18 3.19 4.93
N GLU A 15 -8.54 3.24 6.11
CA GLU A 15 -8.64 4.36 7.04
C GLU A 15 -7.75 5.50 6.54
N PRO A 16 -8.30 6.68 6.19
CA PRO A 16 -7.51 7.80 5.68
C PRO A 16 -6.36 8.21 6.61
N ALA A 17 -6.56 8.17 7.93
CA ALA A 17 -5.49 8.52 8.88
C ALA A 17 -4.30 7.55 8.79
N VAL A 18 -4.57 6.26 8.60
CA VAL A 18 -3.53 5.25 8.37
C VAL A 18 -2.89 5.48 7.01
N PHE A 19 -3.69 5.60 5.95
CA PHE A 19 -3.18 5.79 4.59
C PHE A 19 -2.27 7.02 4.45
N ASN A 20 -2.59 8.12 5.13
CA ASN A 20 -1.80 9.34 5.11
C ASN A 20 -0.50 9.26 5.94
N ALA A 21 -0.32 8.19 6.72
CA ALA A 21 0.90 7.96 7.52
C ALA A 21 2.00 7.19 6.76
N ALA A 22 1.89 7.10 5.43
CA ALA A 22 2.91 6.50 4.57
C ALA A 22 4.29 7.15 4.79
N ARG A 23 5.35 6.34 4.81
CA ARG A 23 6.72 6.83 4.90
C ARG A 23 7.68 5.97 4.07
N VAL A 24 8.78 6.58 3.63
CA VAL A 24 9.89 5.84 3.04
C VAL A 24 10.61 5.07 4.14
N ALA A 25 10.81 3.77 3.92
CA ALA A 25 11.60 2.91 4.79
C ALA A 25 12.50 2.02 3.93
N PHE A 26 13.82 2.25 4.03
CA PHE A 26 14.82 1.58 3.21
C PHE A 26 14.52 1.68 1.71
N ASP A 27 14.21 0.57 1.05
CA ASP A 27 13.89 0.46 -0.38
C ASP A 27 12.37 0.34 -0.65
N THR A 28 11.54 0.55 0.38
CA THR A 28 10.08 0.44 0.27
C THR A 28 9.36 1.69 0.80
N VAL A 29 8.04 1.73 0.55
CA VAL A 29 7.10 2.62 1.23
C VAL A 29 6.29 1.78 2.20
N GLU A 30 6.33 2.15 3.48
CA GLU A 30 5.60 1.44 4.53
C GLU A 30 4.59 2.34 5.22
N TRP A 31 3.64 1.68 5.87
CA TRP A 31 2.59 2.24 6.70
C TRP A 31 2.71 1.70 8.14
N PRO A 32 1.98 2.28 9.10
CA PRO A 32 1.93 1.76 10.47
C PRO A 32 1.67 0.25 10.52
N ASP A 33 2.24 -0.40 11.54
CA ASP A 33 2.24 -1.85 11.73
C ASP A 33 3.00 -2.65 10.65
N GLY A 34 3.94 -2.01 9.94
CA GLY A 34 4.81 -2.67 8.95
C GLY A 34 4.06 -3.08 7.69
N VAL A 35 3.05 -2.31 7.29
CA VAL A 35 2.31 -2.58 6.06
C VAL A 35 3.10 -2.03 4.88
N ASP A 36 3.63 -2.92 4.04
CA ASP A 36 4.48 -2.59 2.90
C ASP A 36 4.05 -3.38 1.65
N PRO A 37 3.20 -2.82 0.77
CA PRO A 37 2.94 -3.43 -0.52
C PRO A 37 4.24 -3.48 -1.33
N ASP A 38 4.57 -4.64 -1.88
CA ASP A 38 5.77 -4.84 -2.70
C ASP A 38 5.85 -3.77 -3.82
N PRO A 39 6.97 -3.03 -3.96
CA PRO A 39 7.11 -1.95 -4.93
C PRO A 39 6.91 -2.40 -6.39
N GLU A 40 7.34 -3.60 -6.76
CA GLU A 40 7.16 -4.14 -8.12
C GLU A 40 5.68 -4.39 -8.39
N PHE A 41 4.98 -5.03 -7.44
CA PHE A 41 3.53 -5.23 -7.53
C PHE A 41 2.77 -3.90 -7.66
N VAL A 42 3.14 -2.89 -6.86
CA VAL A 42 2.53 -1.56 -6.91
C VAL A 42 2.73 -0.93 -8.28
N TYR A 43 3.95 -0.98 -8.80
CA TYR A 43 4.31 -0.44 -10.11
C TYR A 43 3.51 -1.09 -11.23
N GLU A 44 3.44 -2.43 -11.26
CA GLU A 44 2.63 -3.17 -12.25
C GLU A 44 1.16 -2.73 -12.23
N LYS A 45 0.55 -2.57 -11.05
CA LYS A 45 -0.85 -2.15 -10.94
C LYS A 45 -1.09 -0.68 -11.31
N CYS A 46 -0.07 0.17 -11.25
CA CYS A 46 -0.15 1.55 -11.71
C CYS A 46 0.06 1.67 -13.23
N MET A 47 0.89 0.81 -13.82
CA MET A 47 1.17 0.81 -15.26
C MET A 47 0.05 0.20 -16.10
N VAL A 48 -0.73 -0.71 -15.54
CA VAL A 48 -1.86 -1.39 -16.21
C VAL A 48 -3.20 -0.66 -15.95
N ALA A 49 -3.16 0.59 -15.48
CA ALA A 49 -4.36 1.39 -15.29
C ALA A 49 -4.89 1.92 -16.64
N GLU A 50 -5.70 1.09 -17.33
CA GLU A 50 -6.71 1.53 -18.31
C GLU A 50 -8.06 1.84 -17.62
#